data_AF-A0A836MNX0-F1
#
_entry.id   AF-A0A836MNX0-F1
#
_cell.length_a   1.000
_cell.length_b   1.000
_cell.length_c   1.000
_cell.angle_alpha   90.00
_cell.angle_beta   90.00
_cell.angle_gamma   90.00
#
_symmetry.space_group_name_H-M   'P 1'
#
loop_
_entity.id
_entity.type
_entity.pdbx_description
1 polymer ?
#
loop_
_entity_poly.entity_id
_entity_poly.type
_entity_poly.pdbx_seq_one_letter_code
_entity_poly.pdbx_strand_id
1 'polypeptide(L)'
;MDNNRLAINHNQSDKKAIDQFNQKVKKELGNKFELKGTGKLNALGYEIMELVPIGNNTVNSLNQAELDFYNMLNNVIKDPTGTAQMIFVYDDDRVSGGSWKYNKFDVADMEKLDKNHIILSGNMLIVHELNEQLEKDKLGLKPGEGTNDNNFSKSHNRATDRDIEFLPQHIEIVTENLIINGKRYTKIYRDKNTGNLIGVNPSTRYTENGRELDRFDPKQDIIKPNNKNGSFTVYSPNNPHKPLTLEF
;
A
#
# COMPACT_ATOMS: atom_id res chain seq x y z
N MET A 1 -17.92 -15.20 17.96
CA MET A 1 -17.77 -14.29 16.81
C MET A 1 -16.28 -14.23 16.55
N ASP A 2 -15.79 -14.93 15.53
CA ASP A 2 -14.38 -14.88 15.16
C ASP A 2 -14.30 -14.18 13.82
N ASN A 3 -14.15 -12.86 13.82
CA ASN A 3 -13.69 -12.10 12.65
C ASN A 3 -13.15 -10.79 13.18
N ASN A 4 -11.82 -10.69 13.11
CA ASN A 4 -11.05 -9.53 13.54
C ASN A 4 -9.57 -9.87 13.42
N ARG A 5 -9.13 -10.01 12.16
CA ARG A 5 -7.94 -10.79 11.82
C ARG A 5 -7.30 -10.29 10.52
N LEU A 6 -5.98 -10.24 10.52
CA LEU A 6 -5.19 -10.48 9.31
C LEU A 6 -5.16 -12.00 9.11
N ALA A 7 -5.40 -12.47 7.89
CA ALA A 7 -5.33 -13.88 7.56
C ALA A 7 -4.53 -14.13 6.28
N ILE A 8 -3.67 -15.15 6.28
CA ILE A 8 -2.77 -15.50 5.18
C ILE A 8 -3.14 -16.86 4.61
N ASN A 9 -3.24 -16.97 3.29
CA ASN A 9 -3.38 -18.27 2.64
C ASN A 9 -2.01 -18.92 2.42
N HIS A 10 -1.57 -19.78 3.32
CA HIS A 10 -0.29 -20.47 3.21
C HIS A 10 -0.19 -21.44 2.02
N ASN A 11 -1.31 -21.93 1.50
CA ASN A 11 -1.32 -22.88 0.38
C ASN A 11 -1.18 -22.20 -0.98
N GLN A 12 -1.60 -20.93 -1.07
CA GLN A 12 -1.54 -20.14 -2.31
C GLN A 12 -0.42 -19.10 -2.31
N SER A 13 0.12 -18.78 -1.15
CA SER A 13 1.21 -17.81 -1.03
C SER A 13 2.56 -18.45 -1.30
N ASP A 14 3.47 -17.66 -1.87
CA ASP A 14 4.87 -18.02 -1.98
C ASP A 14 5.50 -18.02 -0.59
N LYS A 15 6.15 -19.13 -0.21
CA LYS A 15 6.87 -19.22 1.07
C LYS A 15 7.90 -18.09 1.23
N LYS A 16 8.64 -17.79 0.16
CA LYS A 16 9.60 -16.68 0.15
C LYS A 16 8.93 -15.34 0.45
N ALA A 17 7.76 -15.07 -0.13
CA ALA A 17 7.04 -13.83 0.08
C ALA A 17 6.58 -13.71 1.55
N ILE A 18 6.01 -14.78 2.13
CA ILE A 18 5.65 -14.81 3.55
C ILE A 18 6.88 -14.55 4.44
N ASP A 19 7.99 -15.23 4.16
CA ASP A 19 9.21 -15.10 4.95
C ASP A 19 9.74 -13.65 4.90
N GLN A 20 9.81 -13.04 3.71
CA GLN A 20 10.25 -11.64 3.57
C GLN A 20 9.30 -10.63 4.21
N PHE A 21 7.99 -10.81 4.06
CA PHE A 21 6.99 -9.98 4.73
C PHE A 21 7.13 -10.06 6.26
N ASN A 22 7.27 -11.26 6.81
CA ASN A 22 7.46 -11.45 8.25
C ASN A 22 8.78 -10.84 8.75
N GLN A 23 9.87 -10.94 7.97
CA GLN A 23 11.14 -10.28 8.29
C GLN A 23 11.01 -8.76 8.28
N LYS A 24 10.30 -8.19 7.29
CA LYS A 24 9.97 -6.77 7.24
C LYS A 24 9.21 -6.36 8.50
N VAL A 25 8.11 -7.03 8.84
CA VAL A 25 7.32 -6.73 10.05
C VAL A 25 8.19 -6.78 11.31
N LYS A 26 8.99 -7.84 11.48
CA LYS A 26 9.89 -7.99 12.63
C LYS A 26 10.93 -6.88 12.72
N LYS A 27 11.49 -6.45 11.58
CA LYS A 27 12.47 -5.36 11.51
C LYS A 27 11.85 -4.00 11.87
N GLU A 28 10.69 -3.68 11.32
CA GLU A 28 9.96 -2.43 11.63
C GLU A 28 9.52 -2.37 13.10
N LEU A 29 9.34 -3.53 13.74
CA LEU A 29 9.06 -3.66 15.18
C LEU A 29 10.32 -3.79 16.05
N GLY A 30 11.49 -3.41 15.51
CA GLY A 30 12.76 -3.39 16.25
C GLY A 30 13.22 -4.77 16.75
N ASN A 31 12.79 -5.86 16.12
CA ASN A 31 12.96 -7.24 16.57
C ASN A 31 12.33 -7.55 17.94
N LYS A 32 11.35 -6.76 18.37
CA LYS A 32 10.65 -6.92 19.66
C LYS A 32 9.35 -7.68 19.54
N PHE A 33 8.75 -7.67 18.35
CA PHE A 33 7.55 -8.41 18.01
C PHE A 33 7.71 -9.08 16.65
N GLU A 34 6.95 -10.13 16.42
CA GLU A 34 6.86 -10.81 15.13
C GLU A 34 5.42 -11.20 14.82
N LEU A 35 5.10 -11.31 13.53
CA LEU A 35 3.83 -11.84 13.08
C LEU A 35 3.88 -13.37 13.10
N LYS A 36 2.92 -14.02 13.76
CA LYS A 36 2.79 -15.49 13.79
C LYS A 36 1.39 -15.95 13.46
N GLY A 37 1.33 -17.12 12.81
CA GLY A 37 0.10 -17.86 12.64
C GLY A 37 -0.38 -18.43 13.98
N THR A 38 -1.68 -18.35 14.21
CA THR A 38 -2.35 -18.85 15.42
C THR A 38 -2.73 -20.33 15.33
N GLY A 39 -2.51 -20.97 14.17
CA GLY A 39 -3.00 -22.31 13.85
C GLY A 39 -4.51 -22.38 13.56
N LYS A 40 -5.26 -21.26 13.70
CA LYS A 40 -6.69 -21.20 13.40
C LYS A 40 -6.92 -20.72 11.98
N LEU A 41 -7.81 -21.41 11.25
CA LEU A 41 -8.21 -21.02 9.90
C LEU A 41 -9.55 -20.26 9.93
N ASN A 42 -9.70 -19.28 9.05
CA ASN A 42 -11.00 -18.66 8.80
C ASN A 42 -11.87 -19.55 7.89
N ALA A 43 -13.12 -19.14 7.63
CA ALA A 43 -14.05 -19.90 6.79
C ALA A 43 -13.56 -20.13 5.34
N LEU A 44 -12.59 -19.34 4.88
CA LEU A 44 -11.99 -19.40 3.55
C LEU A 44 -10.66 -20.17 3.53
N GLY A 45 -10.24 -20.74 4.67
CA GLY A 45 -9.01 -21.53 4.78
C GLY A 45 -7.73 -20.72 4.95
N TYR A 46 -7.81 -19.42 5.26
CA TYR A 46 -6.66 -18.57 5.54
C TYR A 46 -6.29 -18.68 7.02
N GLU A 47 -5.00 -18.84 7.32
CA GLU A 47 -4.51 -18.88 8.69
C GLU A 47 -4.49 -17.49 9.29
N ILE A 48 -4.97 -17.41 10.52
CA ILE A 48 -5.15 -16.17 11.25
C ILE A 48 -3.85 -15.79 11.93
N MET A 49 -3.47 -14.53 11.77
CA MET A 49 -2.22 -14.00 12.24
C MET A 49 -2.39 -13.17 13.52
N GLU A 50 -1.34 -13.12 14.33
CA GLU A 50 -1.22 -12.22 15.48
C GLU A 50 0.19 -11.67 15.64
N LEU A 51 0.31 -10.49 16.26
CA LEU A 51 1.60 -9.98 16.73
C LEU A 51 1.92 -10.61 18.08
N VAL A 52 3.08 -11.26 18.16
CA VAL A 52 3.59 -11.86 19.41
C VAL A 52 4.88 -11.17 19.84
N PRO A 53 5.08 -10.96 21.15
CA PRO A 53 6.34 -10.44 21.65
C PRO A 53 7.47 -11.48 21.50
N ILE A 54 8.66 -11.00 21.20
CA ILE A 54 9.90 -11.78 21.22
C ILE A 54 10.54 -11.62 22.59
N GLY A 55 10.68 -12.71 23.34
CA GLY A 55 11.16 -12.67 24.72
C GLY A 55 10.18 -11.95 25.65
N ASN A 56 10.70 -11.09 26.53
CA ASN A 56 9.89 -10.36 27.53
C ASN A 56 9.51 -8.93 27.08
N ASN A 57 9.59 -8.65 25.76
CA ASN A 57 9.19 -7.35 25.23
C ASN A 57 7.70 -7.09 25.44
N THR A 58 7.35 -5.83 25.63
CA THR A 58 5.96 -5.37 25.70
C THR A 58 5.78 -4.17 24.77
N VAL A 59 4.55 -3.71 24.56
CA VAL A 59 4.29 -2.51 23.76
C VAL A 59 5.07 -1.30 24.29
N ASN A 60 5.29 -1.22 25.61
CA ASN A 60 6.09 -0.16 26.25
C ASN A 60 7.58 -0.22 25.91
N SER A 61 8.06 -1.30 25.29
CA SER A 61 9.44 -1.47 24.83
C SER A 61 9.67 -0.82 23.45
N LEU A 62 8.61 -0.40 22.76
CA LEU A 62 8.67 0.17 21.41
C LEU A 62 9.04 1.67 21.47
N ASN A 63 9.89 2.11 20.55
CA ASN A 63 10.04 3.54 20.26
C ASN A 63 8.82 4.05 19.46
N GLN A 64 8.74 5.36 19.21
CA GLN A 64 7.57 5.94 18.55
C GLN A 64 7.28 5.33 17.16
N ALA A 65 8.30 5.20 16.29
CA ALA A 65 8.12 4.65 14.96
C ALA A 65 7.72 3.15 14.99
N GLU A 66 8.32 2.38 15.88
CA GLU A 66 7.96 0.98 16.11
C GLU A 66 6.53 0.86 16.67
N LEU A 67 6.11 1.77 17.55
CA LEU A 67 4.77 1.82 18.13
C LEU A 67 3.72 2.21 17.09
N ASP A 68 4.02 3.17 16.22
CA ASP A 68 3.13 3.60 15.14
C ASP A 68 2.87 2.43 14.18
N PHE A 69 3.93 1.72 13.77
CA PHE A 69 3.82 0.52 12.95
C PHE A 69 3.09 -0.62 13.65
N TYR A 70 3.38 -0.87 14.95
CA TYR A 70 2.66 -1.85 15.78
C TYR A 70 1.16 -1.55 15.83
N ASN A 71 0.79 -0.31 16.14
CA ASN A 71 -0.60 0.09 16.29
C ASN A 71 -1.36 -0.06 14.98
N MET A 72 -0.76 0.33 13.85
CA MET A 72 -1.38 0.13 12.53
C MET A 72 -1.65 -1.35 12.25
N LEU A 73 -0.64 -2.22 12.39
CA LEU A 73 -0.83 -3.65 12.15
C LEU A 73 -1.83 -4.24 13.14
N ASN A 74 -1.73 -3.89 14.42
CA ASN A 74 -2.60 -4.40 15.46
C ASN A 74 -4.06 -3.95 15.25
N ASN A 75 -4.29 -2.74 14.74
CA ASN A 75 -5.63 -2.27 14.40
C ASN A 75 -6.27 -3.14 13.32
N VAL A 76 -5.53 -3.55 12.29
CA VAL A 76 -6.02 -4.50 11.27
C VAL A 76 -6.21 -5.90 11.88
N ILE A 77 -5.20 -6.37 12.61
CA ILE A 77 -5.16 -7.72 13.19
C ILE A 77 -6.26 -7.93 14.23
N LYS A 78 -6.77 -6.87 14.88
CA LYS A 78 -7.74 -6.94 15.98
C LYS A 78 -9.08 -6.28 15.69
N ASP A 79 -9.42 -5.92 14.45
CA ASP A 79 -10.68 -5.21 14.12
C ASP A 79 -11.93 -6.12 14.05
N PRO A 80 -12.91 -6.04 14.99
CA PRO A 80 -14.28 -6.53 14.93
C PRO A 80 -14.93 -7.14 13.70
N THR A 81 -14.74 -6.36 12.65
CA THR A 81 -15.78 -6.08 11.70
C THR A 81 -15.40 -6.55 10.31
N GLY A 82 -14.15 -6.99 10.14
CA GLY A 82 -13.71 -7.65 8.93
C GLY A 82 -12.39 -8.39 9.08
N THR A 83 -11.92 -8.92 7.96
CA THR A 83 -10.66 -9.66 7.83
C THR A 83 -9.87 -9.14 6.64
N ALA A 84 -8.61 -8.77 6.86
CA ALA A 84 -7.67 -8.54 5.76
C ALA A 84 -7.11 -9.90 5.28
N GLN A 85 -7.50 -10.34 4.10
CA GLN A 85 -7.17 -11.68 3.59
C GLN A 85 -6.11 -11.60 2.50
N MET A 86 -4.93 -12.16 2.74
CA MET A 86 -3.78 -11.99 1.86
C MET A 86 -3.30 -13.30 1.24
N ILE A 87 -2.98 -13.23 -0.06
CA ILE A 87 -2.09 -14.16 -0.75
C ILE A 87 -0.81 -13.41 -1.05
N PHE A 88 0.30 -13.81 -0.43
CA PHE A 88 1.59 -13.18 -0.67
C PHE A 88 2.27 -13.84 -1.87
N VAL A 89 2.69 -13.03 -2.83
CA VAL A 89 3.45 -13.47 -4.01
C VAL A 89 4.77 -12.70 -4.09
N TYR A 90 5.69 -13.19 -4.93
CA TYR A 90 6.98 -12.55 -5.15
C TYR A 90 7.25 -12.33 -6.65
N ASP A 91 7.39 -11.06 -7.07
CA ASP A 91 7.65 -10.66 -8.47
C ASP A 91 6.58 -11.18 -9.47
N ASP A 92 5.29 -10.99 -9.15
CA ASP A 92 4.16 -11.30 -10.03
C ASP A 92 3.80 -10.07 -10.89
N ASP A 93 4.14 -10.12 -12.18
CA ASP A 93 3.94 -9.04 -13.18
C ASP A 93 2.47 -8.67 -13.47
N ARG A 94 1.52 -9.33 -12.82
CA ARG A 94 0.08 -9.01 -12.87
C ARG A 94 -0.39 -8.19 -11.66
N VAL A 95 0.51 -7.96 -10.70
CA VAL A 95 0.26 -7.27 -9.44
C VAL A 95 1.20 -6.07 -9.38
N SER A 96 0.72 -4.94 -8.88
CA SER A 96 1.55 -3.73 -8.71
C SER A 96 1.41 -3.27 -7.26
N GLY A 97 2.27 -3.82 -6.41
CA GLY A 97 2.13 -3.72 -4.95
C GLY A 97 1.04 -4.64 -4.42
N GLY A 98 -0.22 -4.40 -4.80
CA GLY A 98 -1.34 -5.29 -4.52
C GLY A 98 -2.36 -5.36 -5.64
N SER A 99 -3.22 -6.36 -5.58
CA SER A 99 -4.28 -6.58 -6.56
C SER A 99 -5.47 -7.27 -5.93
N TRP A 100 -6.54 -6.51 -5.73
CA TRP A 100 -7.82 -7.05 -5.30
C TRP A 100 -8.41 -8.08 -6.27
N LYS A 101 -8.23 -7.87 -7.58
CA LYS A 101 -8.70 -8.81 -8.63
C LYS A 101 -8.13 -10.21 -8.44
N TYR A 102 -6.86 -10.31 -8.03
CA TYR A 102 -6.18 -11.59 -7.83
C TYR A 102 -6.05 -11.98 -6.35
N ASN A 103 -6.52 -11.12 -5.45
CA ASN A 103 -6.30 -11.17 -4.00
C ASN A 103 -4.83 -11.32 -3.59
N LYS A 104 -3.93 -10.58 -4.24
CA LYS A 104 -2.49 -10.74 -4.08
C LYS A 104 -1.82 -9.48 -3.54
N PHE A 105 -0.78 -9.69 -2.74
CA PHE A 105 0.19 -8.67 -2.35
C PHE A 105 1.57 -9.12 -2.84
N ASP A 106 2.23 -8.29 -3.66
CA ASP A 106 3.59 -8.55 -4.13
C ASP A 106 4.62 -7.99 -3.15
N VAL A 107 5.28 -8.91 -2.46
CA VAL A 107 6.28 -8.57 -1.44
C VAL A 107 7.57 -8.02 -2.08
N ALA A 108 7.89 -8.40 -3.32
CA ALA A 108 9.05 -7.86 -4.01
C ALA A 108 8.85 -6.37 -4.34
N ASP A 109 7.62 -5.95 -4.62
CA ASP A 109 7.28 -4.56 -4.91
C ASP A 109 7.42 -3.67 -3.67
N MET A 110 6.99 -4.17 -2.52
CA MET A 110 7.27 -3.55 -1.21
C MET A 110 8.78 -3.35 -0.99
N GLU A 111 9.59 -4.40 -1.25
CA GLU A 111 11.05 -4.31 -1.13
C GLU A 111 11.66 -3.31 -2.12
N LYS A 112 11.13 -3.22 -3.36
CA LYS A 112 11.57 -2.23 -4.37
C LYS A 112 11.29 -0.80 -3.91
N LEU A 113 10.14 -0.53 -3.27
CA LEU A 113 9.84 0.80 -2.73
C LEU A 113 10.85 1.20 -1.65
N ASP A 114 11.13 0.31 -0.70
CA ASP A 114 12.09 0.56 0.38
C ASP A 114 13.52 0.75 -0.16
N LYS A 115 13.95 -0.11 -1.09
CA LYS A 115 15.28 -0.07 -1.70
C LYS A 115 15.52 1.21 -2.49
N ASN A 116 14.50 1.73 -3.19
CA ASN A 116 14.61 2.94 -3.99
C ASN A 116 14.28 4.22 -3.20
N HIS A 117 14.01 4.11 -1.89
CA HIS A 117 13.68 5.24 -1.02
C HIS A 117 12.52 6.09 -1.55
N ILE A 118 11.49 5.41 -2.05
CA ILE A 118 10.29 6.06 -2.59
C ILE A 118 9.42 6.55 -1.43
N ILE A 119 8.85 7.75 -1.53
CA ILE A 119 7.99 8.35 -0.49
C ILE A 119 6.83 7.44 -0.10
N LEU A 120 6.23 6.75 -1.09
CA LEU A 120 5.23 5.71 -0.84
C LEU A 120 5.79 4.69 0.17
N SER A 121 7.03 4.20 0.04
CA SER A 121 7.64 3.20 0.93
C SER A 121 6.91 1.85 0.99
N GLY A 122 7.62 0.82 1.44
CA GLY A 122 7.01 -0.49 1.71
C GLY A 122 5.99 -0.42 2.84
N ASN A 123 6.18 0.42 3.85
CA ASN A 123 5.26 0.52 4.99
C ASN A 123 3.89 1.07 4.55
N MET A 124 3.83 2.14 3.77
CA MET A 124 2.55 2.66 3.27
C MET A 124 1.87 1.64 2.35
N LEU A 125 2.64 0.88 1.55
CA LEU A 125 2.05 -0.18 0.72
C LEU A 125 1.39 -1.27 1.59
N ILE A 126 2.05 -1.71 2.68
CA ILE A 126 1.44 -2.65 3.63
C ILE A 126 0.14 -2.07 4.20
N VAL A 127 0.18 -0.81 4.66
CA VAL A 127 -0.96 -0.13 5.30
C VAL A 127 -2.14 -0.03 4.33
N HIS A 128 -1.85 0.42 3.12
CA HIS A 128 -2.85 0.58 2.06
C HIS A 128 -3.54 -0.75 1.79
N GLU A 129 -2.77 -1.78 1.46
CA GLU A 129 -3.31 -3.07 1.03
C GLU A 129 -4.05 -3.79 2.16
N LEU A 130 -3.53 -3.74 3.39
CA LEU A 130 -4.20 -4.33 4.55
C LEU A 130 -5.53 -3.65 4.88
N ASN A 131 -5.56 -2.31 4.90
CA ASN A 131 -6.79 -1.56 5.18
C ASN A 131 -7.79 -1.70 4.04
N GLU A 132 -7.34 -1.69 2.79
CA GLU A 132 -8.22 -1.84 1.64
C GLU A 132 -8.92 -3.20 1.66
N GLN A 133 -8.18 -4.28 1.93
CA GLN A 133 -8.74 -5.62 2.10
C GLN A 133 -9.76 -5.69 3.25
N LEU A 134 -9.41 -5.11 4.40
CA LEU A 134 -10.28 -5.05 5.56
C LEU A 134 -11.58 -4.28 5.27
N GLU A 135 -11.51 -3.13 4.62
CA GLU A 135 -12.68 -2.32 4.27
C GLU A 135 -13.56 -2.98 3.20
N LYS A 136 -12.96 -3.72 2.27
CA LYS A 136 -13.73 -4.52 1.29
C LYS A 136 -14.50 -5.64 1.96
N ASP A 137 -13.90 -6.35 2.91
CA ASP A 137 -14.57 -7.39 3.69
C ASP A 137 -15.72 -6.81 4.54
N LYS A 138 -15.52 -5.65 5.19
CA LYS A 138 -16.60 -4.91 5.91
C LYS A 138 -17.78 -4.53 5.02
N LEU A 139 -17.55 -4.32 3.73
CA LEU A 139 -18.58 -4.02 2.73
C LEU A 139 -19.21 -5.30 2.14
N GLY A 140 -18.81 -6.48 2.63
CA GLY A 140 -19.32 -7.78 2.18
C GLY A 140 -18.75 -8.24 0.83
N LEU A 141 -17.67 -7.62 0.35
CA LEU A 141 -17.02 -8.03 -0.90
C LEU A 141 -16.10 -9.22 -0.64
N LYS A 142 -16.19 -10.26 -1.47
CA LYS A 142 -15.22 -11.35 -1.44
C LYS A 142 -14.03 -11.03 -2.33
N PRO A 143 -12.84 -11.57 -2.02
CA PRO A 143 -11.67 -11.34 -2.85
C PRO A 143 -11.91 -11.65 -4.35
N GLY A 144 -11.54 -10.71 -5.22
CA GLY A 144 -11.77 -10.79 -6.66
C GLY A 144 -13.14 -10.32 -7.15
N GLU A 145 -14.11 -10.02 -6.28
CA GLU A 145 -15.43 -9.49 -6.65
C GLU A 145 -15.44 -7.96 -6.78
N GLY A 146 -16.38 -7.39 -7.53
CA GLY A 146 -16.68 -5.95 -7.44
C GLY A 146 -15.57 -4.99 -7.89
N THR A 147 -14.64 -5.39 -8.75
CA THR A 147 -13.41 -4.61 -9.09
C THR A 147 -13.64 -3.22 -9.71
N ASN A 148 -14.88 -2.80 -9.98
CA ASN A 148 -15.23 -1.51 -10.60
C ASN A 148 -16.53 -0.90 -10.05
N ASP A 149 -16.98 -1.30 -8.85
CA ASP A 149 -18.22 -0.79 -8.26
C ASP A 149 -18.00 0.32 -7.21
N ASN A 150 -19.11 0.87 -6.69
CA ASN A 150 -19.06 1.94 -5.70
C ASN A 150 -18.44 1.48 -4.36
N ASN A 151 -18.58 0.21 -3.99
CA ASN A 151 -18.00 -0.31 -2.76
C ASN A 151 -16.48 -0.43 -2.89
N PHE A 152 -15.99 -0.87 -4.05
CA PHE A 152 -14.57 -0.84 -4.37
C PHE A 152 -13.99 0.56 -4.24
N SER A 153 -14.58 1.55 -4.91
CA SER A 153 -14.10 2.94 -4.83
C SER A 153 -14.14 3.50 -3.41
N LYS A 154 -15.19 3.20 -2.62
CA LYS A 154 -15.27 3.60 -1.21
C LYS A 154 -14.18 2.96 -0.36
N SER A 155 -13.92 1.66 -0.55
CA SER A 155 -12.88 0.96 0.20
C SER A 155 -11.48 1.49 -0.11
N HIS A 156 -11.21 1.78 -1.38
CA HIS A 156 -9.95 2.37 -1.83
C HIS A 156 -9.72 3.74 -1.18
N ASN A 157 -10.73 4.62 -1.22
CA ASN A 157 -10.62 5.94 -0.60
C ASN A 157 -10.36 5.86 0.91
N ARG A 158 -11.03 4.94 1.62
CA ARG A 158 -10.78 4.72 3.06
C ARG A 158 -9.38 4.19 3.36
N ALA A 159 -8.81 3.37 2.48
CA ALA A 159 -7.42 2.94 2.59
C ALA A 159 -6.46 4.11 2.36
N THR A 160 -6.70 4.94 1.34
CA THR A 160 -5.91 6.15 1.07
C THR A 160 -5.94 7.15 2.22
N ASP A 161 -7.05 7.26 2.97
CA ASP A 161 -7.11 8.10 4.18
C ASP A 161 -6.12 7.63 5.27
N ARG A 162 -5.70 6.36 5.24
CA ARG A 162 -4.70 5.78 6.16
C ARG A 162 -3.27 5.93 5.66
N ASP A 163 -3.07 6.15 4.36
CA ASP A 163 -1.73 6.34 3.78
C ASP A 163 -0.95 7.47 4.48
N ILE A 164 -1.65 8.53 4.90
CA ILE A 164 -1.06 9.71 5.56
C ILE A 164 -0.35 9.37 6.87
N GLU A 165 -0.73 8.28 7.53
CA GLU A 165 -0.12 7.84 8.80
C GLU A 165 1.35 7.42 8.63
N PHE A 166 1.77 7.09 7.40
CA PHE A 166 3.11 6.59 7.07
C PHE A 166 3.91 7.53 6.17
N LEU A 167 3.36 8.69 5.85
CA LEU A 167 4.11 9.73 5.16
C LEU A 167 5.08 10.42 6.12
N PRO A 168 6.30 10.77 5.66
CA PRO A 168 7.15 11.66 6.42
C PRO A 168 6.38 12.95 6.76
N GLN A 169 6.52 13.47 7.98
CA GLN A 169 5.71 14.60 8.47
C GLN A 169 5.78 15.86 7.61
N HIS A 170 6.86 16.04 6.85
CA HIS A 170 7.05 17.17 5.94
C HIS A 170 6.42 16.94 4.55
N ILE A 171 5.88 15.76 4.27
CA ILE A 171 5.25 15.41 3.01
C ILE A 171 3.73 15.45 3.18
N GLU A 172 3.02 16.00 2.18
CA GLU A 172 1.57 15.94 2.07
C GLU A 172 1.15 15.33 0.72
N ILE A 173 0.02 14.63 0.71
CA ILE A 173 -0.62 14.16 -0.53
C ILE A 173 -1.31 15.37 -1.17
N VAL A 174 -1.00 15.62 -2.45
CA VAL A 174 -1.68 16.68 -3.22
C VAL A 174 -2.84 16.06 -3.99
N THR A 175 -2.56 15.07 -4.82
CA THR A 175 -3.55 14.43 -5.70
C THR A 175 -2.95 13.20 -6.39
N GLU A 176 -3.76 12.51 -7.17
CA GLU A 176 -3.38 11.30 -7.90
C GLU A 176 -3.70 11.42 -9.39
N ASN A 177 -2.95 10.66 -10.19
CA ASN A 177 -3.19 10.42 -11.62
C ASN A 177 -3.32 11.71 -12.46
N LEU A 178 -2.24 12.50 -12.54
CA LEU A 178 -2.17 13.71 -13.39
C LEU A 178 -1.04 13.64 -14.41
N ILE A 179 -1.15 14.44 -15.46
CA ILE A 179 -0.05 14.74 -16.38
C ILE A 179 0.46 16.13 -16.04
N ILE A 180 1.71 16.22 -15.57
CA ILE A 180 2.37 17.50 -15.26
C ILE A 180 3.57 17.67 -16.17
N ASN A 181 3.63 18.79 -16.89
CA ASN A 181 4.68 19.11 -17.86
C ASN A 181 4.93 17.99 -18.88
N GLY A 182 3.84 17.36 -19.34
CA GLY A 182 3.87 16.27 -20.35
C GLY A 182 4.22 14.88 -19.79
N LYS A 183 4.50 14.76 -18.49
CA LYS A 183 4.77 13.47 -17.84
C LYS A 183 3.62 13.06 -16.92
N ARG A 184 3.19 11.81 -17.04
CA ARG A 184 2.16 11.23 -16.15
C ARG A 184 2.77 10.86 -14.81
N TYR A 185 2.04 11.15 -13.74
CA TYR A 185 2.35 10.77 -12.36
C TYR A 185 1.14 10.08 -11.74
N THR A 186 1.35 8.94 -11.10
CA THR A 186 0.27 8.22 -10.42
C THR A 186 -0.06 8.83 -9.07
N LYS A 187 0.95 9.28 -8.31
CA LYS A 187 0.77 10.02 -7.05
C LYS A 187 1.61 11.28 -7.07
N ILE A 188 1.07 12.37 -6.52
CA ILE A 188 1.75 13.65 -6.41
C ILE A 188 1.70 14.10 -4.96
N TYR A 189 2.87 14.45 -4.45
CA TYR A 189 3.08 14.94 -3.11
C TYR A 189 3.65 16.35 -3.14
N ARG A 190 3.60 17.03 -2.00
CA ARG A 190 4.37 18.25 -1.76
C ARG A 190 5.26 18.07 -0.55
N ASP A 191 6.52 18.49 -0.68
CA ASP A 191 7.39 18.75 0.46
C ASP A 191 7.09 20.14 1.04
N LYS A 192 6.53 20.18 2.24
CA LYS A 192 6.15 21.39 2.97
C LYS A 192 7.36 22.25 3.36
N ASN A 193 8.55 21.68 3.48
CA ASN A 193 9.75 22.43 3.82
C ASN A 193 10.27 23.22 2.62
N THR A 194 10.20 22.63 1.43
CA THR A 194 10.76 23.23 0.20
C THR A 194 9.70 23.82 -0.74
N GLY A 195 8.42 23.47 -0.55
CA GLY A 195 7.34 23.78 -1.48
C GLY A 195 7.35 22.96 -2.77
N ASN A 196 8.31 22.04 -2.93
CA ASN A 196 8.47 21.28 -4.17
C ASN A 196 7.38 20.22 -4.32
N LEU A 197 6.88 20.07 -5.54
CA LEU A 197 6.06 18.93 -5.92
C LEU A 197 6.94 17.72 -6.20
N ILE A 198 6.50 16.55 -5.75
CA ILE A 198 7.19 15.27 -5.94
C ILE A 198 6.23 14.32 -6.63
N GLY A 199 6.58 13.90 -7.83
CA GLY A 199 5.82 12.95 -8.62
C GLY A 199 6.33 11.54 -8.40
N VAL A 200 5.43 10.59 -8.19
CA VAL A 200 5.74 9.16 -8.04
C VAL A 200 5.01 8.36 -9.11
N ASN A 201 5.71 7.38 -9.69
CA ASN A 201 5.18 6.35 -10.56
C ASN A 201 5.73 4.99 -10.09
N PRO A 202 4.94 4.17 -9.37
CA PRO A 202 5.41 2.90 -8.84
C PRO A 202 5.57 1.84 -9.92
N SER A 203 4.80 1.97 -11.01
CA SER A 203 4.71 0.94 -12.03
C SER A 203 4.59 1.53 -13.44
N THR A 204 4.95 0.73 -14.43
CA THR A 204 4.79 1.05 -15.86
C THR A 204 3.93 -0.03 -16.50
N ARG A 205 2.73 0.36 -16.93
CA ARG A 205 1.83 -0.53 -17.69
C ARG A 205 2.31 -0.72 -19.12
N TYR A 206 2.22 -1.96 -19.60
CA TYR A 206 2.56 -2.33 -20.96
C TYR A 206 1.69 -3.50 -21.43
N THR A 207 1.64 -3.73 -22.73
CA THR A 207 0.93 -4.86 -23.32
C THR A 207 1.93 -5.80 -23.97
N GLU A 208 1.89 -7.07 -23.59
CA GLU A 208 2.68 -8.12 -24.23
C GLU A 208 1.75 -9.27 -24.64
N ASN A 209 1.81 -9.68 -25.91
CA ASN A 209 0.96 -10.75 -26.47
C ASN A 209 -0.55 -10.59 -26.18
N GLY A 210 -1.05 -9.35 -26.21
CA GLY A 210 -2.46 -9.03 -25.94
C GLY A 210 -2.87 -9.08 -24.47
N ARG A 211 -1.92 -9.24 -23.54
CA ARG A 211 -2.15 -9.16 -22.10
C ARG A 211 -1.61 -7.85 -21.55
N GLU A 212 -2.40 -7.18 -20.71
CA GLU A 212 -1.92 -6.05 -19.92
C GLU A 212 -1.10 -6.57 -18.75
N LEU A 213 0.13 -6.07 -18.65
CA LEU A 213 1.09 -6.37 -17.58
C LEU A 213 1.48 -5.07 -16.89
N ASP A 214 1.91 -5.19 -15.64
CA ASP A 214 2.42 -4.07 -14.89
C ASP A 214 3.83 -4.37 -14.38
N ARG A 215 4.80 -3.58 -14.84
CA ARG A 215 6.18 -3.71 -14.37
C ARG A 215 6.37 -2.73 -13.24
N PHE A 216 6.46 -3.25 -12.03
CA PHE A 216 6.79 -2.45 -10.85
C PHE A 216 8.27 -2.08 -10.85
N ASP A 217 8.54 -0.81 -11.17
CA ASP A 217 9.86 -0.19 -11.26
C ASP A 217 9.72 1.24 -10.74
N PRO A 218 9.65 1.40 -9.41
CA PRO A 218 9.12 2.60 -8.82
C PRO A 218 10.10 3.74 -8.97
N LYS A 219 9.60 4.87 -9.47
CA LYS A 219 10.36 6.10 -9.73
C LYS A 219 9.72 7.26 -9.04
N GLN A 220 10.56 8.17 -8.55
CA GLN A 220 10.13 9.47 -8.07
C GLN A 220 11.04 10.57 -8.57
N ASP A 221 10.49 11.77 -8.71
CA ASP A 221 11.24 12.95 -9.11
C ASP A 221 10.59 14.23 -8.60
N ILE A 222 11.45 15.23 -8.34
CA ILE A 222 11.00 16.59 -8.04
C ILE A 222 10.47 17.20 -9.34
N ILE A 223 9.19 17.52 -9.36
CA ILE A 223 8.52 18.16 -10.48
C ILE A 223 8.92 19.65 -10.47
N LYS A 224 9.73 20.04 -11.45
CA LYS A 224 10.13 21.44 -11.62
C LYS A 224 9.07 22.21 -12.41
N PRO A 225 8.79 23.47 -12.09
CA PRO A 225 7.88 24.31 -12.87
C PRO A 225 8.42 24.53 -14.29
N ASN A 226 7.52 24.77 -15.24
CA ASN A 226 7.84 24.90 -16.66
C ASN A 226 8.38 26.29 -17.05
N ASN A 227 8.27 27.28 -16.16
CA ASN A 227 8.63 28.66 -16.44
C ASN A 227 9.14 29.39 -15.19
N LYS A 228 9.79 30.54 -15.43
CA LYS A 228 10.40 31.40 -14.38
C LYS A 228 9.40 31.90 -13.34
N ASN A 229 8.11 31.85 -13.64
CA ASN A 229 7.03 32.30 -12.77
C ASN A 229 6.55 31.20 -11.80
N GLY A 230 7.14 30.00 -11.87
CA GLY A 230 6.82 28.90 -10.95
C GLY A 230 5.56 28.11 -11.32
N SER A 231 5.01 28.27 -12.53
CA SER A 231 3.77 27.59 -12.91
C SER A 231 4.00 26.17 -13.44
N PHE A 232 2.93 25.37 -13.42
CA PHE A 232 2.91 24.01 -13.96
C PHE A 232 1.85 23.90 -15.05
N THR A 233 2.12 23.15 -16.12
CA THR A 233 1.05 22.75 -17.04
C THR A 233 0.51 21.40 -16.57
N VAL A 234 -0.75 21.39 -16.16
CA VAL A 234 -1.40 20.22 -15.56
C VAL A 234 -2.57 19.77 -16.41
N TYR A 235 -2.71 18.47 -16.65
CA TYR A 235 -3.87 17.88 -17.32
C TYR A 235 -4.40 16.66 -16.57
N SER A 236 -5.70 16.42 -16.70
CA SER A 236 -6.28 15.12 -16.36
C SER A 236 -5.98 14.12 -17.48
N PRO A 237 -5.57 12.88 -17.17
CA PRO A 237 -5.44 11.81 -18.18
C PRO A 237 -6.74 11.54 -18.94
N ASN A 238 -7.89 11.80 -18.32
CA ASN A 238 -9.21 11.62 -18.95
C ASN A 238 -9.58 12.78 -19.89
N ASN A 239 -8.88 13.91 -19.79
CA ASN A 239 -9.04 15.04 -20.70
C ASN A 239 -7.67 15.71 -20.94
N PRO A 240 -6.77 15.06 -21.70
CA PRO A 240 -5.38 15.47 -21.82
C PRO A 240 -5.19 16.74 -22.65
N HIS A 241 -6.27 17.33 -23.19
CA HIS A 241 -6.23 18.50 -24.07
C HIS A 241 -6.66 19.79 -23.37
N LYS A 242 -7.24 19.71 -22.16
CA LYS A 242 -7.68 20.89 -21.40
C LYS A 242 -6.88 21.03 -20.09
N PRO A 243 -6.10 22.10 -19.91
CA PRO A 243 -5.35 22.31 -18.68
C PRO A 243 -6.28 22.42 -17.46
N LEU A 244 -5.83 21.89 -16.34
CA LEU A 244 -6.43 22.07 -15.03
C LEU A 244 -5.79 23.27 -14.32
N THR A 245 -6.61 24.03 -13.60
CA THR A 245 -6.12 24.97 -12.59
C THR A 245 -5.97 24.21 -11.29
N LEU A 246 -4.73 24.10 -10.80
CA LEU A 246 -4.45 23.65 -9.44
C LEU A 246 -3.85 24.83 -8.69
N GLU A 247 -4.47 25.18 -7.56
CA GLU A 247 -3.87 26.11 -6.60
C GLU A 247 -2.97 25.28 -5.70
N PHE A 248 -1.67 25.53 -5.83
CA PHE A 248 -0.65 24.94 -4.96
C PHE A 248 -0.27 25.94 -3.89
#